data_AF-A0A316SG75-F1
#
_entry.id   AF-A0A316SG75-F1
#
_cell.length_a   1.000
_cell.length_b   1.000
_cell.length_c   1.000
_cell.angle_alpha   90.00
_cell.angle_beta   90.00
_cell.angle_gamma   90.00
#
_symmetry.space_group_name_H-M   'P 1'
#
loop_
_entity.id
_entity.type
_entity.pdbx_description
1 polymer ?
#
loop_
_entity_poly.entity_id
_entity_poly.type
_entity_poly.pdbx_seq_one_letter_code
_entity_poly.pdbx_strand_id
1 'polypeptide(L)'
;MELPFEDWSNKLHSFGDLTSIIQTTHDAALSSAVKAINRMQTMRNWLIGYYIVEYEQNGKDRAEYGAKLLKKLEERVNRKGMTRNTFQSARNFYRMYPQIIENFQINKGAS
;
A
#
# COMPACT_ATOMS: atom_id res chain seq x y z
N MET A 1 -4.34 2.26 -15.53
CA MET A 1 -5.59 2.78 -14.91
C MET A 1 -6.19 3.67 -15.95
N GLU A 2 -7.29 3.23 -16.56
CA GLU A 2 -7.90 3.95 -17.67
C GLU A 2 -9.15 4.64 -17.13
N LEU A 3 -9.19 5.95 -17.27
CA LEU A 3 -10.41 6.71 -17.07
C LEU A 3 -11.31 6.50 -18.29
N PRO A 4 -12.64 6.42 -18.12
CA PRO A 4 -13.54 6.42 -19.26
C PRO A 4 -13.34 7.72 -20.03
N PHE A 5 -12.83 7.59 -21.26
CA PHE A 5 -12.74 8.70 -22.21
C PHE A 5 -13.73 8.44 -23.34
N GLU A 6 -14.61 9.41 -23.55
CA GLU A 6 -15.48 9.46 -24.70
C GLU A 6 -15.21 10.77 -25.45
N ASP A 7 -15.06 10.67 -26.77
CA ASP A 7 -14.90 11.85 -27.62
C ASP A 7 -16.26 12.55 -27.83
N TRP A 8 -16.38 13.74 -27.24
CA TRP A 8 -17.57 14.60 -27.28
C TRP A 8 -17.54 15.63 -28.44
N SER A 9 -16.52 15.61 -29.30
CA SER A 9 -16.29 16.67 -30.30
C SER A 9 -17.29 16.67 -31.48
N ASN A 10 -17.91 15.53 -31.79
CA ASN A 10 -18.72 15.35 -33.02
C ASN A 10 -20.15 14.84 -32.76
N LYS A 11 -20.72 15.11 -31.59
CA LYS A 11 -22.09 14.69 -31.23
C LYS A 11 -22.84 15.79 -30.45
N LEU A 12 -24.16 15.82 -30.59
CA LEU A 12 -25.05 16.60 -29.73
C LEU A 12 -25.30 15.82 -28.43
N HIS A 13 -25.16 16.51 -27.30
CA HIS A 13 -25.34 15.93 -25.97
C HIS A 13 -26.40 16.70 -25.20
N SER A 14 -27.24 15.98 -24.47
CA SER A 14 -28.20 16.55 -23.53
C SER A 14 -27.52 16.94 -22.21
N PHE A 15 -28.21 17.74 -21.40
CA PHE A 15 -27.76 18.00 -20.04
C PHE A 15 -27.70 16.70 -19.19
N GLY A 16 -28.56 15.72 -19.47
CA GLY A 16 -28.52 14.41 -18.82
C GLY A 16 -27.26 13.62 -19.16
N ASP A 17 -26.80 13.71 -20.42
CA ASP A 17 -25.54 13.10 -20.84
C ASP A 17 -24.36 13.77 -20.11
N LEU A 18 -24.41 15.10 -19.96
CA LEU A 18 -23.36 15.86 -19.27
C LEU A 18 -23.25 15.48 -17.79
N THR A 19 -24.38 15.40 -17.08
CA THR A 19 -24.37 15.01 -15.66
C THR A 19 -23.90 13.56 -15.50
N SER A 20 -24.34 12.67 -16.40
CA SER A 20 -23.93 11.26 -16.39
C SER A 20 -22.43 11.07 -16.62
N ILE A 21 -21.85 11.74 -17.63
CA ILE A 21 -20.43 11.58 -17.94
C ILE A 21 -19.53 12.18 -16.85
N ILE A 22 -19.93 13.30 -16.24
CA ILE A 22 -19.21 13.90 -15.10
C ILE A 22 -19.22 12.96 -13.90
N GLN A 23 -20.40 12.44 -13.54
CA GLN A 23 -20.56 11.52 -12.41
C GLN A 23 -19.71 10.25 -12.63
N THR A 24 -19.85 9.63 -13.80
CA THR A 24 -19.12 8.40 -14.13
C THR A 24 -17.61 8.60 -14.14
N THR A 25 -17.13 9.73 -14.68
CA THR A 25 -15.72 10.09 -14.69
C THR A 25 -15.19 10.27 -13.26
N HIS A 26 -15.93 10.98 -12.42
CA HIS A 26 -15.58 11.17 -11.00
C HIS A 26 -15.48 9.83 -10.26
N ASP A 27 -16.50 8.99 -10.38
CA ASP A 27 -16.57 7.71 -9.68
C ASP A 27 -15.47 6.76 -10.15
N ALA A 28 -15.18 6.73 -11.45
CA ALA A 28 -14.09 5.94 -12.02
C ALA A 28 -12.73 6.41 -11.51
N ALA A 29 -12.47 7.73 -11.49
CA ALA A 29 -11.23 8.30 -10.98
C ALA A 29 -11.05 8.01 -9.48
N LEU A 30 -12.09 8.24 -8.69
CA LEU A 30 -12.06 8.01 -7.24
C LEU A 30 -11.86 6.53 -6.90
N SER A 31 -12.64 5.64 -7.52
CA SER A 31 -12.51 4.19 -7.35
C SER A 31 -11.09 3.73 -7.68
N SER A 32 -10.53 4.27 -8.76
CA SER A 32 -9.20 3.90 -9.19
C SER A 32 -8.11 4.43 -8.24
N ALA A 33 -8.22 5.66 -7.75
CA ALA A 33 -7.32 6.21 -6.73
C ALA A 33 -7.36 5.39 -5.44
N VAL A 34 -8.56 5.01 -4.96
CA VAL A 34 -8.73 4.16 -3.78
C VAL A 34 -8.08 2.79 -3.99
N LYS A 35 -8.26 2.16 -5.16
CA LYS A 35 -7.60 0.88 -5.49
C LYS A 35 -6.08 1.00 -5.47
N ALA A 36 -5.52 2.07 -6.04
CA ALA A 36 -4.08 2.31 -6.03
C ALA A 36 -3.55 2.51 -4.61
N ILE A 37 -4.23 3.32 -3.79
CA ILE A 37 -3.88 3.53 -2.37
C ILE A 37 -3.92 2.21 -1.61
N ASN A 38 -4.99 1.42 -1.76
CA ASN A 38 -5.13 0.13 -1.08
C ASN A 38 -4.04 -0.86 -1.50
N ARG A 39 -3.70 -0.91 -2.80
CA ARG A 39 -2.60 -1.75 -3.28
C ARG A 39 -1.27 -1.34 -2.63
N MET A 40 -0.95 -0.05 -2.63
CA MET A 40 0.28 0.47 -2.02
C MET A 40 0.30 0.25 -0.50
N GLN A 41 -0.84 0.38 0.17
CA GLN A 41 -1.00 0.12 1.60
C GLN A 41 -0.69 -1.34 1.94
N THR A 42 -1.27 -2.28 1.18
CA THR A 42 -1.03 -3.72 1.31
C THR A 42 0.44 -4.05 1.11
N MET A 43 1.03 -3.56 0.00
CA MET A 43 2.44 -3.77 -0.31
C MET A 43 3.36 -3.20 0.79
N ARG A 44 3.09 -1.98 1.25
CA ARG A 44 3.88 -1.34 2.32
C ARG A 44 3.79 -2.14 3.62
N ASN A 45 2.58 -2.53 4.05
CA ASN A 45 2.40 -3.29 5.29
C ASN A 45 3.09 -4.65 5.21
N TRP A 46 3.06 -5.31 4.05
CA TRP A 46 3.77 -6.56 3.83
C TRP A 46 5.29 -6.36 3.93
N LEU A 47 5.86 -5.35 3.27
CA LEU A 47 7.29 -5.03 3.32
C LEU A 47 7.78 -4.68 4.72
N ILE A 48 6.99 -3.91 5.48
CA ILE A 48 7.29 -3.62 6.88
C ILE A 48 7.38 -4.92 7.68
N GLY A 49 6.45 -5.86 7.44
CA GLY A 49 6.48 -7.18 8.06
C GLY A 49 7.74 -7.97 7.72
N TYR A 50 8.11 -7.99 6.44
CA TYR A 50 9.34 -8.59 5.94
C TYR A 50 10.57 -8.02 6.67
N TYR A 51 10.73 -6.70 6.69
CA TYR A 51 11.88 -6.06 7.35
C TYR A 51 11.96 -6.37 8.85
N ILE A 52 10.82 -6.41 9.55
CA ILE A 52 10.77 -6.78 10.97
C ILE A 52 11.27 -8.20 11.17
N VAL A 53 10.76 -9.16 10.40
CA VAL A 53 11.14 -10.58 10.57
C VAL A 53 12.60 -10.82 10.18
N GLU A 54 13.08 -10.22 9.09
CA GLU A 54 14.49 -10.32 8.71
C GLU A 54 15.43 -9.73 9.77
N TYR A 55 15.05 -8.60 10.38
CA TYR A 55 15.81 -8.03 11.49
C TYR A 55 15.76 -8.92 12.75
N GLU A 56 14.61 -9.51 13.08
CA GLU A 56 14.49 -10.46 14.21
C GLU A 56 15.40 -11.69 13.98
N GLN A 57 15.58 -12.15 12.73
CA GLN A 57 16.38 -13.33 12.38
C GLN A 57 17.87 -13.06 12.18
N ASN A 58 18.24 -11.90 11.63
CA ASN A 58 19.61 -11.63 11.16
C ASN A 58 20.16 -10.27 11.64
N GLY A 59 19.41 -9.53 12.46
CA GLY A 59 19.81 -8.21 12.97
C GLY A 59 21.05 -8.28 13.85
N LYS A 60 22.01 -7.38 13.61
CA LYS A 60 23.31 -7.33 14.31
C LYS A 60 23.16 -7.07 15.82
N ASP A 61 22.20 -6.23 16.19
CA ASP A 61 21.90 -5.78 17.55
C ASP A 61 20.56 -6.32 18.07
N ARG A 62 19.98 -7.33 17.41
CA ARG A 62 18.64 -7.86 17.73
C ARG A 62 18.45 -8.24 19.19
N ALA A 63 19.51 -8.68 19.88
CA ALA A 63 19.47 -9.06 21.30
C ALA A 63 19.16 -7.86 22.22
N GLU A 64 19.54 -6.65 21.81
CA GLU A 64 19.28 -5.41 22.56
C GLU A 64 17.82 -4.93 22.43
N TYR A 65 17.17 -5.26 21.30
CA TYR A 65 15.84 -4.77 20.97
C TYR A 65 14.76 -5.82 21.23
N GLY A 66 15.05 -7.10 21.00
CA GLY A 66 14.31 -8.29 21.44
C GLY A 66 12.80 -8.11 21.61
N ALA A 67 12.29 -8.41 22.81
CA ALA A 67 10.86 -8.36 23.15
C ALA A 67 10.24 -6.94 23.06
N LYS A 68 11.06 -5.88 23.01
CA LYS A 68 10.61 -4.47 22.96
C LYS A 68 10.74 -3.85 21.57
N LEU A 69 11.15 -4.62 20.55
CA LEU A 69 11.43 -4.12 19.20
C LEU A 69 10.28 -3.26 18.64
N LEU A 70 9.05 -3.78 18.65
CA LEU A 70 7.90 -3.07 18.05
C LEU A 70 7.56 -1.76 18.78
N LYS A 71 7.76 -1.71 20.10
CA LYS A 71 7.54 -0.49 20.89
C LYS A 71 8.62 0.55 20.58
N LYS A 72 9.88 0.13 20.51
CA LYS A 72 11.00 0.99 20.11
C LYS A 72 10.84 1.49 18.66
N LEU A 73 10.28 0.67 17.76
CA LEU A 73 9.93 1.10 16.39
C LEU A 73 8.88 2.20 16.39
N GLU A 74 7.81 2.07 17.19
CA GLU A 74 6.79 3.13 17.33
C GLU A 74 7.39 4.44 17.83
N GLU A 75 8.21 4.37 18.89
CA GLU A 75 8.87 5.53 19.48
C GLU A 75 9.84 6.21 18.50
N ARG A 76 10.62 5.43 17.73
CA ARG A 76 11.63 5.98 16.80
C ARG A 76 11.05 6.43 15.46
N VAL A 77 10.09 5.69 14.89
CA VAL A 77 9.46 6.05 13.61
C VAL A 77 8.55 7.25 13.78
N ASN A 78 7.85 7.35 14.92
CA ASN A 78 7.05 8.51 15.34
C ASN A 78 6.24 9.15 14.20
N ARG A 79 5.46 8.34 13.48
CA ARG A 79 4.64 8.78 12.36
C ARG A 79 3.22 8.29 12.52
N LYS A 80 2.25 9.11 12.11
CA LYS A 80 0.83 8.76 12.14
C LYS A 80 0.59 7.44 11.41
N GLY A 81 -0.08 6.50 12.09
CA GLY A 81 -0.37 5.17 11.56
C GLY A 81 0.79 4.16 11.66
N MET A 82 1.92 4.52 12.28
CA MET A 82 3.06 3.61 12.51
C MET A 82 3.18 3.27 14.00
N THR A 83 2.19 2.54 14.49
CA THR A 83 2.06 2.16 15.90
C THR A 83 2.58 0.73 16.15
N ARG A 84 2.82 0.36 17.41
CA ARG A 84 3.18 -1.03 17.78
C ARG A 84 2.18 -2.04 17.21
N ASN A 85 0.89 -1.73 17.24
CA ASN A 85 -0.15 -2.60 16.68
C ASN A 85 -0.02 -2.72 15.16
N THR A 86 0.29 -1.63 14.46
CA THR A 86 0.50 -1.66 13.00
C THR A 86 1.70 -2.53 12.64
N PHE A 87 2.81 -2.39 13.38
CA PHE A 87 3.99 -3.24 13.18
C PHE A 87 3.72 -4.70 13.51
N GLN A 88 2.93 -4.97 14.55
CA GLN A 88 2.54 -6.33 14.92
C GLN A 88 1.71 -6.99 13.82
N SER A 89 0.72 -6.27 13.28
CA SER A 89 -0.10 -6.74 12.15
C SER A 89 0.74 -6.94 10.90
N ALA A 90 1.63 -6.01 10.57
CA ALA A 90 2.57 -6.14 9.45
C ALA A 90 3.46 -7.38 9.59
N ARG A 91 4.07 -7.59 10.77
CA ARG A 91 4.88 -8.77 11.07
C ARG A 91 4.09 -10.07 10.85
N ASN A 92 2.87 -10.14 11.37
CA ASN A 92 2.01 -11.32 11.20
C ASN A 92 1.61 -11.51 9.73
N PHE A 93 1.34 -10.41 9.02
CA PHE A 93 0.97 -10.44 7.61
C PHE A 93 2.07 -11.08 6.76
N TYR A 94 3.33 -10.66 6.92
CA TYR A 94 4.45 -11.30 6.23
C TYR A 94 4.58 -12.79 6.59
N ARG A 95 4.54 -13.13 7.88
CA ARG A 95 4.68 -14.53 8.33
C ARG A 95 3.60 -15.46 7.76
N MET A 96 2.39 -14.95 7.58
CA MET A 96 1.27 -15.75 7.06
C MET A 96 1.28 -15.84 5.53
N TYR A 97 1.84 -14.83 4.84
CA TYR A 97 1.81 -14.75 3.39
C TYR A 97 3.17 -14.36 2.77
N PRO A 98 4.26 -15.11 3.02
CA PRO A 98 5.59 -14.77 2.48
C PRO A 98 5.64 -14.79 0.93
N GLN A 99 4.74 -15.51 0.27
CA GLN A 99 4.66 -15.62 -1.19
C GLN A 99 4.19 -14.33 -1.89
N ILE A 100 3.63 -13.35 -1.18
CA ILE A 100 3.15 -12.09 -1.80
C ILE A 100 4.31 -11.31 -2.46
N ILE A 101 5.57 -11.60 -2.12
CA ILE A 101 6.75 -11.05 -2.79
C ILE A 101 6.69 -11.18 -4.32
N GLU A 102 6.07 -12.24 -4.84
CA GLU A 102 5.92 -12.51 -6.27
C GLU A 102 5.05 -11.46 -6.99
N ASN A 103 4.17 -10.78 -6.25
CA ASN A 103 3.30 -9.72 -6.76
C ASN A 103 3.99 -8.34 -6.81
N PHE A 104 5.21 -8.23 -6.29
CA PHE A 104 6.01 -7.04 -6.44
C PHE A 104 6.71 -7.09 -7.79
N GLN A 105 6.61 -6.01 -8.55
CA GLN A 105 7.53 -5.74 -9.66
C GLN A 105 8.88 -5.41 -9.03
N ILE A 106 9.64 -6.44 -8.64
CA ILE A 106 10.96 -6.26 -8.03
C ILE A 106 11.87 -5.70 -9.13
N ASN A 107 12.13 -4.39 -9.07
CA ASN A 107 13.28 -3.84 -9.77
C ASN A 107 14.52 -4.50 -9.17
N LYS A 108 15.04 -5.53 -9.84
CA LYS A 108 16.37 -6.08 -9.57
C LYS A 108 17.42 -5.05 -10.01
N GLY A 109 17.51 -3.94 -9.30
CA GLY A 109 18.48 -2.88 -9.54
C GLY A 109 19.65 -2.97 -8.56
N ALA A 110 20.85 -3.08 -9.12
CA ALA A 110 22.19 -2.97 -8.51
C ALA A 110 22.65 -4.16 -7.64
N SER A 111 23.26 -5.14 -8.30
CA SER A 111 24.49 -5.77 -7.81
C SER A 111 25.69 -4.90 -8.20
#